data_AF-A0A9Q7B8M4-F1
#
_entry.id   AF-A0A9Q7B8M4-F1
#
_cell.length_a   1.000
_cell.length_b   1.000
_cell.length_c   1.000
_cell.angle_alpha   90.00
_cell.angle_beta   90.00
_cell.angle_gamma   90.00
#
_symmetry.space_group_name_H-M   'P 1'
#
loop_
_entity.id
_entity.type
_entity.pdbx_description
1 polymer ?
#
loop_
_entity_poly.entity_id
_entity_poly.type
_entity_poly.pdbx_seq_one_letter_code
_entity_poly.pdbx_strand_id
1 'polypeptide(L)'
;MTAQSVSPMTTVSYMTNCTPQAHRLHTVTWALLEDAVLDAAQNHDLKFTVITGPVLDPREPVLWGVRCPVAYGKVIAYVDRER
;
A
#
# COMPACT_ATOMS: atom_id res chain seq x y z
N MET A 1 -24.06 -15.18 -16.93
CA MET A 1 -23.56 -14.53 -15.69
C MET A 1 -22.53 -13.50 -16.12
N THR A 2 -22.96 -12.26 -16.35
CA THR A 2 -22.09 -11.17 -16.81
C THR A 2 -21.30 -10.63 -15.63
N ALA A 3 -19.97 -10.75 -15.67
CA ALA A 3 -19.10 -10.07 -14.72
C ALA A 3 -19.31 -8.55 -14.88
N GLN A 4 -19.83 -7.89 -13.84
CA GLN A 4 -19.92 -6.44 -13.85
C GLN A 4 -18.50 -5.87 -13.87
N SER A 5 -18.20 -4.92 -14.77
CA SER A 5 -16.92 -4.24 -14.78
C SER A 5 -16.87 -3.28 -13.58
N VAL A 6 -16.29 -3.76 -12.48
CA VAL A 6 -16.03 -2.95 -11.30
C VAL A 6 -14.94 -1.94 -11.66
N SER A 7 -15.22 -0.65 -11.44
CA SER A 7 -14.22 0.41 -11.66
C SER A 7 -12.98 0.13 -10.79
N PRO A 8 -11.76 0.19 -11.32
CA PRO A 8 -10.55 -0.12 -10.56
C PRO A 8 -10.43 0.74 -9.29
N MET A 9 -10.92 1.98 -9.32
CA MET A 9 -10.94 2.90 -8.19
C MET A 9 -11.85 2.45 -7.03
N THR A 10 -12.81 1.56 -7.28
CA THR A 10 -13.65 0.99 -6.21
C THR A 10 -12.99 -0.20 -5.52
N THR A 11 -12.03 -0.86 -6.18
CA THR A 11 -11.36 -2.05 -5.64
C THR A 11 -10.35 -1.74 -4.55
N VAL A 12 -9.72 -0.55 -4.60
CA VAL A 12 -8.74 -0.10 -3.60
C VAL A 12 -9.36 0.15 -2.22
N SER A 13 -10.67 0.36 -2.16
CA SER A 13 -11.43 0.64 -0.93
C SER A 13 -12.05 -0.62 -0.30
N TYR A 14 -11.78 -1.82 -0.83
CA TYR A 14 -12.25 -3.05 -0.22
C TYR A 14 -11.48 -3.37 1.07
N MET A 15 -12.18 -3.91 2.06
CA MET A 15 -11.59 -4.26 3.37
C MET A 15 -10.41 -5.24 3.27
N THR A 16 -10.35 -6.06 2.23
CA THR A 16 -9.21 -6.97 1.97
C THR A 16 -7.92 -6.22 1.63
N ASN A 17 -8.01 -4.96 1.21
CA ASN A 17 -6.89 -4.06 0.96
C ASN A 17 -6.65 -3.06 2.11
N CYS A 18 -7.39 -3.18 3.22
CA CYS A 18 -7.30 -2.25 4.35
C CYS A 18 -6.84 -2.98 5.61
N THR A 19 -6.10 -2.27 6.46
CA THR A 19 -5.77 -2.73 7.82
C THR A 19 -5.86 -1.55 8.77
N PRO A 20 -6.11 -1.78 10.08
CA PRO A 20 -5.99 -0.72 11.07
C PRO A 20 -4.54 -0.19 11.10
N GLN A 21 -4.32 1.03 10.62
CA GLN A 21 -3.00 1.65 10.55
C GLN A 21 -2.94 2.83 11.52
N ALA A 22 -1.82 2.98 12.24
CA ALA A 22 -1.60 4.12 13.11
C ALA A 22 -1.69 5.43 12.32
N HIS A 23 -2.50 6.40 12.79
CA HIS A 23 -2.82 7.61 12.04
C HIS A 23 -1.58 8.37 11.56
N ARG A 24 -0.59 8.59 12.44
CA ARG A 24 0.68 9.27 12.08
C ARG A 24 1.49 8.52 11.03
N LEU A 25 1.47 7.18 11.05
CA LEU A 25 2.17 6.40 10.03
C LEU A 25 1.49 6.62 8.67
N HIS A 26 0.17 6.50 8.63
CA HIS A 26 -0.63 6.67 7.42
C HIS A 26 -0.50 8.07 6.82
N THR A 27 -0.65 9.13 7.62
CA THR A 27 -0.75 10.51 7.12
C THR A 27 0.58 11.22 6.91
N VAL A 28 1.69 10.66 7.41
CA VAL A 28 3.01 11.31 7.31
C VAL A 28 3.94 10.41 6.52
N THR A 29 4.57 9.43 7.16
CA THR A 29 5.67 8.67 6.53
C THR A 29 5.18 7.84 5.36
N TRP A 30 4.01 7.22 5.47
CA TRP A 30 3.46 6.36 4.43
C TRP A 30 2.97 7.17 3.23
N ALA A 31 2.20 8.23 3.47
CA ALA A 31 1.75 9.16 2.43
C ALA A 31 2.93 9.80 1.68
N LEU A 32 3.93 10.32 2.40
CA LEU A 32 5.11 10.93 1.77
C LEU A 32 5.88 9.97 0.85
N LEU A 33 5.97 8.69 1.24
CA LEU A 33 6.60 7.67 0.38
C LEU A 33 5.74 7.39 -0.87
N GLU A 34 4.42 7.35 -0.73
CA GLU A 34 3.50 7.14 -1.85
C GLU A 34 3.54 8.30 -2.83
N ASP A 35 3.52 9.53 -2.33
CA ASP A 35 3.64 10.74 -3.13
C ASP A 35 4.98 10.76 -3.89
N ALA A 36 6.10 10.47 -3.22
CA ALA A 36 7.41 10.45 -3.87
C ALA A 36 7.52 9.43 -5.02
N VAL A 37 6.90 8.25 -4.88
CA VAL A 37 6.89 7.23 -5.94
C VAL A 37 5.99 7.65 -7.09
N LEU A 38 4.82 8.23 -6.81
CA LEU A 38 3.90 8.73 -7.82
C LEU A 38 4.51 9.89 -8.60
N ASP A 39 5.15 10.83 -7.92
CA ASP A 39 5.86 11.96 -8.53
C ASP A 39 6.99 11.47 -9.43
N ALA A 40 7.79 10.50 -8.97
CA ALA A 40 8.85 9.92 -9.78
C ALA A 40 8.31 9.19 -11.02
N ALA A 41 7.20 8.45 -10.88
CA ALA A 41 6.55 7.77 -12.00
C ALA A 41 6.06 8.76 -13.06
N GLN A 42 5.45 9.86 -12.63
CA GLN A 42 4.89 10.87 -13.53
C GLN A 42 5.95 11.74 -14.19
N ASN A 43 6.93 12.21 -13.43
CA ASN A 43 7.90 13.19 -13.91
C ASN A 43 9.08 12.56 -14.67
N HIS A 44 9.34 11.27 -14.49
CA HIS A 44 10.48 10.57 -15.10
C HIS A 44 10.08 9.39 -16.00
N ASP A 45 8.79 9.22 -16.31
CA ASP A 45 8.25 8.10 -17.12
C ASP A 45 8.71 6.71 -16.63
N LEU A 46 8.83 6.57 -15.31
CA LEU A 46 9.29 5.34 -14.67
C LEU A 46 8.12 4.39 -14.41
N LYS A 47 8.35 3.09 -14.65
CA LYS A 47 7.39 2.04 -14.31
C LYS A 47 7.81 1.32 -13.04
N PHE A 48 6.94 1.37 -12.03
CA PHE A 48 7.17 0.75 -10.74
C PHE A 48 6.38 -0.54 -10.56
N THR A 49 6.99 -1.51 -9.90
CA THR A 49 6.32 -2.65 -9.27
C THR A 49 6.41 -2.47 -7.77
N VAL A 50 5.26 -2.49 -7.09
CA VAL A 50 5.18 -2.27 -5.65
C VAL A 50 4.51 -3.48 -5.00
N ILE A 51 5.18 -4.06 -4.01
CA ILE A 51 4.63 -5.08 -3.13
C ILE A 51 4.60 -4.49 -1.72
N THR A 52 3.44 -4.52 -1.06
CA THR A 52 3.26 -3.85 0.22
C THR A 52 2.34 -4.63 1.13
N GLY A 53 2.52 -4.47 2.44
CA GLY A 53 1.63 -5.07 3.42
C GLY A 53 2.11 -4.92 4.86
N PRO A 54 1.30 -5.38 5.83
CA PRO A 54 1.70 -5.46 7.22
C PRO A 54 2.77 -6.53 7.43
N VAL A 55 3.62 -6.33 8.43
CA VAL A 55 4.44 -7.40 9.02
C VAL A 55 3.55 -8.12 10.02
N LEU A 56 3.39 -9.44 9.87
CA LEU A 56 2.54 -10.23 10.76
C LEU A 56 3.38 -10.78 11.92
N ASP A 57 3.09 -10.33 13.14
CA ASP A 57 3.73 -10.85 14.35
C ASP A 57 2.67 -11.42 15.31
N PRO A 58 2.83 -12.65 15.84
CA PRO A 58 1.85 -13.26 16.72
C PRO A 58 1.63 -12.50 18.05
N ARG A 59 2.52 -11.58 18.41
CA ARG A 59 2.48 -10.77 19.63
C ARG A 59 1.78 -9.43 19.44
N GLU A 60 1.24 -9.16 18.25
CA GLU A 60 0.55 -7.92 17.95
C GLU A 60 -0.72 -7.73 18.77
N PRO A 61 -1.07 -6.46 19.10
CA PRO A 61 -2.24 -6.16 19.90
C PRO A 61 -3.52 -6.60 19.18
N VAL A 62 -4.48 -7.08 19.95
CA VAL A 62 -5.83 -7.39 19.46
C VAL A 62 -6.75 -6.24 19.82
N LEU A 63 -7.29 -5.56 18.81
CA LEU A 63 -8.33 -4.54 18.97
C LEU A 63 -9.63 -5.07 18.36
N TRP A 64 -10.71 -5.01 19.14
CA TRP A 64 -12.06 -5.47 18.70
C TRP A 64 -12.07 -6.89 18.10
N GLY A 65 -11.25 -7.79 18.63
CA GLY A 65 -11.16 -9.18 18.18
C GLY A 65 -10.30 -9.41 16.93
N VAL A 66 -9.65 -8.37 16.40
CA VAL A 66 -8.75 -8.45 15.24
C VAL A 66 -7.32 -8.13 15.67
N ARG A 67 -6.34 -8.92 15.21
CA ARG A 67 -4.91 -8.60 15.38
C ARG A 67 -4.56 -7.39 14.52
N CYS A 68 -4.06 -6.33 15.16
CA CYS A 68 -3.74 -5.06 14.52
C CYS A 68 -2.23 -4.95 14.26
N PRO A 69 -1.81 -4.87 12.99
CA PRO A 69 -0.41 -4.74 12.65
C PRO A 69 0.24 -3.49 13.24
N VAL A 70 1.46 -3.62 13.76
CA VAL A 70 2.23 -2.47 14.29
C VAL A 70 3.36 -2.04 13.36
N ALA A 71 3.67 -2.85 12.34
CA ALA A 71 4.71 -2.59 11.36
C ALA A 71 4.23 -2.89 9.94
N TYR A 72 4.77 -2.16 8.97
CA TYR A 72 4.43 -2.24 7.56
C TYR A 72 5.69 -2.21 6.73
N GLY A 73 5.70 -2.96 5.64
CA GLY A 73 6.79 -3.00 4.67
C GLY A 73 6.29 -2.70 3.27
N LYS A 74 7.17 -2.09 2.47
CA LYS A 74 6.96 -1.87 1.04
C LYS A 74 8.26 -2.16 0.30
N VAL A 75 8.18 -2.99 -0.74
CA VAL A 75 9.26 -3.23 -1.69
C VAL A 75 8.88 -2.54 -2.99
N ILE A 76 9.74 -1.63 -3.43
CA ILE A 76 9.53 -0.80 -4.63
C ILE A 76 10.66 -1.12 -5.58
N ALA A 77 10.32 -1.59 -6.77
CA ALA A 77 11.27 -1.86 -7.85
C ALA A 77 10.88 -1.09 -9.11
N TYR A 78 11.87 -0.59 -9.84
CA TYR A 78 11.71 -0.01 -11.15
C TYR A 78 12.90 -0.40 -12.03
N VAL A 79 12.71 -0.31 -13.34
CA VAL A 79 13.79 -0.51 -14.30
C VAL A 79 14.23 0.87 -14.80
N ASP A 80 15.50 1.17 -14.62
CA ASP A 80 16.14 2.29 -15.28
C ASP A 80 16.61 1.83 -16.67
N ARG A 81 16.19 2.53 -17.73
CA ARG A 81 16.50 2.15 -19.12
C ARG A 81 17.87 2.65 -19.59
N GLU A 82 18.62 3.35 -18.74
CA GLU A 82 19.98 3.80 -19.05
C GLU A 82 21.09 2.77 -18.69
N ARG A 83 20.75 1.50 -18.47
CA ARG A 83 21.71 0.38 -18.38
C ARG A 83 21.26 -0.87 -19.11
#